data_AF-A0A950L2H1-F1
#
_entry.id   AF-A0A950L2H1-F1
#
_cell.length_a   1.000
_cell.length_b   1.000
_cell.length_c   1.000
_cell.angle_alpha   90.00
_cell.angle_beta   90.00
_cell.angle_gamma   90.00
#
_symmetry.space_group_name_H-M   'P 1'
#
loop_
_entity.id
_entity.type
_entity.pdbx_description
1 polymer ?
#
loop_
_entity_poly.entity_id
_entity_poly.type
_entity_poly.pdbx_seq_one_letter_code
_entity_poly.pdbx_strand_id
1 'polypeptide(L)'
;MLRVAVPIDVSAVARTASAAFALATPLRVADLLAAAVVEALGPRAPQDKRERVVTNTLDGLSSGAFVVEIDGRVYCDPEDVAVCSGTATLRFFRRRALHAA
;
A
#
# COMPACT_ATOMS: atom_id res chain seq x y z
N MET A 1 12.58 -2.76 2.18
CA MET A 1 11.74 -1.61 2.56
C MET A 1 11.44 -0.86 1.28
N LEU A 2 10.17 -0.70 0.94
CA LEU A 2 9.73 0.02 -0.26
C LEU A 2 9.08 1.33 0.18
N ARG A 3 9.38 2.43 -0.51
CA ARG A 3 8.74 3.73 -0.28
C ARG A 3 7.85 4.04 -1.47
N VAL A 4 6.59 4.36 -1.20
CA VAL A 4 5.59 4.59 -2.24
C VAL A 4 5.00 5.97 -2.05
N ALA A 5 4.90 6.74 -3.13
CA ALA A 5 4.20 8.02 -3.11
C ALA A 5 2.70 7.77 -2.92
N VAL A 6 2.11 8.46 -1.94
CA VAL A 6 0.70 8.36 -1.61
C VAL A 6 -0.02 9.46 -2.38
N PRO A 7 -0.98 9.13 -3.26
CA PRO A 7 -1.77 10.14 -3.95
C PRO A 7 -2.53 10.97 -2.91
N ILE A 8 -2.37 12.29 -2.96
CA ILE A 8 -3.14 13.22 -2.13
C ILE A 8 -4.43 13.55 -2.87
N ASP A 9 -5.59 13.49 -2.19
CA ASP A 9 -6.84 14.01 -2.76
C ASP A 9 -6.80 15.55 -2.78
N VAL A 10 -6.25 16.08 -3.87
CA VAL A 10 -6.15 17.52 -4.12
C VAL A 10 -7.54 18.17 -4.16
N SER A 11 -8.58 17.42 -4.57
CA SER A 11 -9.95 17.95 -4.62
C SER A 11 -10.55 18.11 -3.22
N ALA A 12 -10.31 17.16 -2.32
CA ALA A 12 -10.70 17.29 -0.92
C ALA A 12 -9.98 18.46 -0.24
N VAL A 13 -8.67 18.61 -0.47
CA VAL A 13 -7.87 19.72 0.05
C VAL A 13 -8.40 21.06 -0.47
N ALA A 14 -8.65 21.16 -1.79
CA ALA A 14 -9.12 22.39 -2.42
C ALA A 14 -10.54 22.80 -1.98
N ARG A 15 -11.48 21.85 -1.86
CA ARG A 15 -12.87 22.14 -1.49
C ARG A 15 -13.06 22.46 -0.02
N THR A 16 -12.30 21.82 0.86
CA THR A 16 -12.49 21.95 2.32
C THR A 16 -11.54 22.95 2.97
N ALA A 17 -10.55 23.48 2.21
CA ALA A 17 -9.43 24.26 2.73
C ALA A 17 -8.68 23.57 3.89
N SER A 18 -8.84 22.25 4.03
CA SER A 18 -8.28 21.49 5.14
C SER A 18 -6.98 20.83 4.71
N ALA A 19 -5.86 21.43 5.13
CA ALA A 19 -4.52 20.87 4.96
C ALA A 19 -4.38 19.49 5.64
N ALA A 20 -5.28 19.13 6.57
CA ALA A 20 -5.27 17.82 7.23
C ALA A 20 -5.40 16.66 6.23
N PHE A 21 -6.14 16.82 5.13
CA PHE A 21 -6.25 15.78 4.09
C PHE A 21 -4.98 15.60 3.25
N ALA A 22 -4.11 16.61 3.22
CA ALA A 22 -2.76 16.48 2.66
C ALA A 22 -1.79 15.79 3.62
N LEU A 23 -2.08 15.83 4.93
CA LEU A 23 -1.26 15.24 6.00
C LEU A 23 -1.70 13.82 6.38
N ALA A 24 -2.95 13.45 6.10
CA ALA A 24 -3.53 12.17 6.46
C ALA A 24 -4.50 11.72 5.36
N THR A 25 -3.98 10.92 4.42
CA THR A 25 -4.77 10.31 3.36
C THR A 25 -5.13 8.87 3.75
N PRO A 26 -6.42 8.55 3.95
CA PRO A 26 -6.85 7.16 4.11
C PRO A 26 -6.82 6.47 2.74
N LEU A 27 -6.14 5.33 2.67
CA LEU A 27 -6.11 4.46 1.49
C LEU A 27 -6.33 3.01 1.90
N ARG A 28 -6.95 2.23 1.02
CA ARG A 28 -7.01 0.78 1.22
C ARG A 28 -5.61 0.21 1.11
N VAL A 29 -5.34 -0.84 1.88
CA VAL A 29 -4.10 -1.62 1.76
C VAL A 29 -3.93 -2.12 0.32
N ALA A 30 -5.02 -2.52 -0.34
CA ALA A 30 -5.01 -2.91 -1.74
C ALA A 30 -4.42 -1.84 -2.68
N ASP A 31 -4.84 -0.58 -2.52
CA ASP A 31 -4.40 0.53 -3.36
C ASP A 31 -2.91 0.83 -3.13
N LEU A 32 -2.47 0.78 -1.88
CA LEU A 32 -1.06 0.95 -1.52
C LEU A 32 -0.19 -0.18 -2.07
N LEU A 33 -0.68 -1.42 -2.05
CA LEU A 33 0.02 -2.56 -2.64
C LEU A 33 0.08 -2.47 -4.16
N ALA A 34 -0.97 -1.99 -4.82
CA ALA A 34 -0.96 -1.75 -6.26
C ALA A 34 0.10 -0.69 -6.62
N ALA A 35 0.12 0.43 -5.89
CA ALA A 35 1.14 1.47 -6.07
C ALA A 35 2.56 0.95 -5.79
N ALA A 36 2.73 0.11 -4.76
CA ALA A 36 3.99 -0.56 -4.45
C ALA A 36 4.48 -1.47 -5.58
N VAL A 37 3.58 -2.26 -6.18
CA VAL A 37 3.92 -3.13 -7.31
C VAL A 37 4.34 -2.30 -8.52
N VAL A 38 3.62 -1.22 -8.82
CA VAL A 38 3.97 -0.32 -9.94
C VAL A 38 5.35 0.32 -9.71
N GLU A 39 5.61 0.81 -8.50
CA GLU A 39 6.91 1.38 -8.12
C GLU A 39 8.04 0.34 -8.26
N ALA A 40 7.83 -0.88 -7.76
CA ALA A 40 8.84 -1.94 -7.78
C ALA A 40 9.13 -2.47 -9.20
N LEU A 41 8.11 -2.56 -10.06
CA LEU A 41 8.27 -3.01 -11.45
C LEU A 41 8.84 -1.90 -12.36
N GLY A 42 8.65 -0.64 -11.97
CA GLY A 42 9.08 0.53 -12.72
C GLY A 42 8.12 0.91 -13.86
N PRO A 43 8.28 2.13 -14.42
CA PRO A 43 7.31 2.73 -15.34
C PRO A 43 7.20 2.05 -16.71
N ARG A 44 8.19 1.23 -17.08
CA ARG A 44 8.24 0.52 -18.38
C ARG A 44 7.64 -0.88 -18.33
N ALA A 45 7.09 -1.29 -17.19
CA ALA A 45 6.49 -2.61 -17.07
C ALA A 45 5.26 -2.75 -17.98
N PRO A 46 5.15 -3.85 -18.76
CA PRO A 46 3.93 -4.17 -19.51
C PRO A 46 2.69 -4.18 -18.61
N GLN A 47 1.55 -3.74 -19.15
CA GLN A 47 0.29 -3.61 -18.41
C GLN A 47 -0.19 -4.96 -17.86
N ASP A 48 -0.15 -6.00 -18.69
CA ASP A 48 -0.51 -7.38 -18.33
C ASP A 48 0.34 -7.91 -17.16
N LYS A 49 1.64 -7.58 -17.16
CA LYS A 49 2.55 -7.95 -16.08
C LYS A 49 2.20 -7.20 -14.80
N ARG A 50 1.88 -5.91 -14.89
CA ARG A 50 1.46 -5.11 -13.72
C ARG A 50 0.20 -5.69 -13.09
N GLU A 51 -0.85 -5.88 -13.88
CA GLU A 51 -2.12 -6.45 -13.41
C GLU A 51 -1.92 -7.82 -12.77
N ARG A 52 -1.20 -8.74 -13.44
CA ARG A 52 -0.92 -10.07 -12.92
C ARG A 52 -0.17 -10.03 -11.59
N VAL A 53 0.82 -9.15 -11.44
CA VAL A 53 1.60 -9.05 -10.20
C VAL A 53 0.77 -8.41 -9.08
N VAL A 54 -0.07 -7.42 -9.39
CA VAL A 54 -1.00 -6.84 -8.40
C VAL A 54 -1.96 -7.91 -7.89
N THR A 55 -2.65 -8.62 -8.79
CA THR A 55 -3.57 -9.71 -8.41
C THR A 55 -2.88 -10.76 -7.55
N ASN A 56 -1.73 -11.27 -7.98
CA ASN A 56 -0.98 -12.27 -7.22
C ASN A 56 -0.53 -11.75 -5.83
N THR A 57 -0.23 -10.46 -5.72
CA THR A 57 0.18 -9.84 -4.45
C THR A 57 -1.01 -9.75 -3.51
N LEU A 58 -2.18 -9.32 -3.99
CA LEU A 58 -3.40 -9.26 -3.20
C LEU A 58 -3.86 -10.65 -2.76
N ASP A 59 -3.84 -11.63 -3.67
CA ASP A 59 -4.16 -13.03 -3.35
C ASP A 59 -3.20 -13.60 -2.29
N GLY A 60 -1.91 -13.25 -2.38
CA GLY A 60 -0.90 -13.63 -1.39
C GLY A 60 -1.15 -13.03 0.00
N LEU A 61 -1.64 -11.79 0.08
CA LEU A 61 -2.04 -11.17 1.34
C LEU A 61 -3.29 -11.84 1.90
N SER A 62 -4.36 -11.95 1.09
CA SER A 62 -5.65 -12.53 1.48
C SER A 62 -5.55 -14.00 1.91
N SER A 63 -4.68 -14.77 1.26
CA SER A 63 -4.39 -16.16 1.64
C SER A 63 -3.48 -16.28 2.88
N GLY A 64 -2.93 -15.17 3.38
CA GLY A 64 -2.04 -15.14 4.52
C GLY A 64 -0.63 -15.67 4.23
N ALA A 65 -0.21 -15.71 2.96
CA ALA A 65 1.16 -16.09 2.59
C ALA A 65 2.21 -15.13 3.15
N PHE A 66 1.83 -13.86 3.28
CA PHE A 66 2.60 -12.80 3.93
C PHE A 66 1.68 -11.85 4.70
N VAL A 67 2.28 -10.99 5.50
CA VAL A 67 1.65 -9.77 6.02
C VAL A 67 2.47 -8.56 5.59
N VAL A 68 1.85 -7.39 5.59
CA VAL A 68 2.52 -6.14 5.23
C VAL A 68 2.52 -5.20 6.43
N GLU A 69 3.68 -4.66 6.76
CA GLU A 69 3.79 -3.52 7.66
C GLU A 69 3.80 -2.24 6.82
N ILE A 70 2.90 -1.32 7.14
CA ILE A 70 2.78 0.01 6.53
C ILE A 70 2.97 1.04 7.64
N ASP A 71 4.03 1.84 7.55
CA ASP A 71 4.39 2.88 8.52
C ASP A 71 4.38 2.38 9.99
N GLY A 72 4.86 1.15 10.20
CA GLY A 72 4.98 0.53 11.52
C GLY A 72 3.72 -0.21 12.01
N ARG A 73 2.64 -0.26 11.22
CA ARG A 73 1.43 -1.06 11.53
C ARG A 73 1.30 -2.26 10.61
N VAL A 74 0.93 -3.41 11.15
CA VAL A 74 0.79 -4.66 10.38
C VAL A 74 -0.64 -4.84 9.91
N TYR A 75 -0.80 -5.20 8.64
CA TYR A 75 -2.06 -5.47 7.96
C TYR A 75 -2.05 -6.87 7.34
N CYS A 76 -3.21 -7.53 7.37
CA CYS A 76 -3.41 -8.85 6.78
C CYS A 76 -4.63 -8.92 5.86
N ASP A 77 -5.44 -7.85 5.77
CA ASP A 77 -6.58 -7.75 4.87
C ASP A 77 -6.34 -6.63 3.84
N PRO A 78 -6.50 -6.88 2.53
CA PRO A 78 -6.42 -5.84 1.51
C PRO A 78 -7.48 -4.72 1.66
N GLU A 79 -8.62 -5.00 2.30
CA GLU A 79 -9.70 -4.03 2.52
C GLU A 79 -9.48 -3.16 3.76
N ASP A 80 -8.47 -3.46 4.58
CA ASP A 80 -8.07 -2.58 5.68
C ASP A 80 -7.68 -1.20 5.15
N VAL A 81 -7.87 -0.17 5.99
CA VAL A 81 -7.50 1.21 5.66
C VAL A 81 -6.27 1.64 6.44
N ALA A 82 -5.23 2.04 5.71
CA ALA A 82 -4.06 2.70 6.26
C ALA A 82 -4.17 4.22 6.06
N VAL A 83 -3.74 4.99 7.06
CA VAL A 83 -3.66 6.45 6.98
C VAL A 83 -2.20 6.83 6.78
N CYS A 84 -1.89 7.46 5.64
CA CYS A 84 -0.52 7.79 5.24
C CYS A 84 -0.36 9.28 4.96
N SER A 85 0.87 9.79 5.01
CA SER A 85 1.18 11.21 4.81
C SER A 85 2.16 11.43 3.65
N GLY A 86 1.65 11.59 2.42
CA GLY A 86 2.43 11.87 1.20
C GLY A 86 3.35 10.75 0.70
N THR A 87 3.95 9.97 1.60
CA THR A 87 4.66 8.72 1.30
C THR A 87 4.32 7.67 2.34
N ALA A 88 4.28 6.40 1.92
CA ALA A 88 4.12 5.25 2.80
C ALA A 88 5.37 4.36 2.72
N THR A 89 5.79 3.82 3.86
CA THR A 89 6.85 2.82 3.95
C THR A 89 6.25 1.43 4.11
N LEU A 90 6.56 0.53 3.19
CA LEU A 90 6.09 -0.85 3.20
C LEU A 90 7.22 -1.85 3.48
N ARG A 91 6.93 -2.83 4.33
CA ARG A 91 7.77 -4.01 4.59
C ARG A 91 6.91 -5.27 4.53
N PHE A 92 7.45 -6.32 3.92
CA PHE A 92 6.75 -7.58 3.73
C PHE A 92 7.38 -8.66 4.58
N PHE A 93 6.56 -9.41 5.30
CA PHE A 93 7.01 -10.49 6.17
C PHE A 93 6.25 -11.76 5.85
N ARG A 94 6.96 -12.89 5.75
CA ARG A 94 6.28 -14.19 5.72
C ARG A 94 5.59 -14.39 7.05
N ARG A 95 4.34 -14.87 7.05
CA ARG A 95 3.54 -15.04 8.28
C ARG A 95 4.22 -15.90 9.35
N ARG A 96 5.01 -16.90 8.94
CA ARG A 96 5.84 -17.72 9.85
C ARG A 96 6.90 -16.95 10.64
N ALA A 97 7.38 -15.81 10.14
CA ALA A 97 8.44 -15.04 10.77
C ALA A 97 7.96 -14.23 11.99
N LEU A 98 6.65 -14.07 12.19
CA LEU A 98 6.06 -13.31 13.30
C LEU A 98 5.72 -14.15 14.54
N HIS A 99 5.80 -15.48 14.46
CA HIS A 99 5.62 -16.38 15.62
C HIS A 99 6.91 -16.64 16.41
N ALA A 100 8.01 -15.95 16.08
CA ALA A 100 9.32 -16.13 16.70
C ALA A 100 9.81 -14.89 17.47
N ALA A 101 8.92 -13.95 17.81
CA ALA A 101 9.22 -12.75 18.58
C ALA A 101 8.43 -12.73 19.89
#